data_AF-A0A2A4R8I8-F1
#
_entry.id   AF-A0A2A4R8I8-F1
#
_cell.length_a   1.000
_cell.length_b   1.000
_cell.length_c   1.000
_cell.angle_alpha   90.00
_cell.angle_beta   90.00
_cell.angle_gamma   90.00
#
_symmetry.space_group_name_H-M   'P 1'
#
loop_
_entity.id
_entity.type
_entity.pdbx_description
1 polymer ?
#
loop_
_entity_poly.entity_id
_entity_poly.type
_entity_poly.pdbx_seq_one_letter_code
_entity_poly.pdbx_strand_id
1 'polypeptide(L)'
;MWFQIRVPCQRRRVADQMMELEPRLFQLRFGGAIGGYHSFGESGPQMSEKLAAKLNLVPSLVPNRTAIDPLIEYITKLSMIGVATGRVANELYLSMTEEIGEFYEGLGPKVVGSSTMPQKSNPKIIIELRARSNQLRGKAAAVLIYPSPSHEGDAAVNRELAITLEETCPLALFVVAKFNSVLSKIKPNRERMKVNFLASHEMMATEGLMMRLASDLGRSAAHDLIHDLVAKAAQSETPFCTLLRQEKTVTDNLSSVEIDALMSPENKTGQCVEIAKAAAAMGHSKARMLLG
;
A
#
# COMPACT_ATOMS: atom_id res chain seq x y z
N MET A 1 -8.21 6.11 9.18
CA MET A 1 -7.83 7.26 8.32
C MET A 1 -6.87 6.88 7.19
N TRP A 2 -5.62 6.49 7.49
CA TRP A 2 -4.62 6.11 6.49
C TRP A 2 -5.04 4.98 5.55
N PHE A 3 -5.86 4.06 6.04
CA PHE A 3 -6.46 2.99 5.23
C PHE A 3 -7.24 3.52 4.02
N GLN A 4 -8.07 4.56 4.21
CA GLN A 4 -8.90 5.14 3.15
C GLN A 4 -8.09 5.95 2.12
N ILE A 5 -6.91 6.45 2.50
CA ILE A 5 -6.01 7.22 1.63
C ILE A 5 -5.08 6.30 0.85
N ARG A 6 -4.48 5.31 1.51
CA ARG A 6 -3.40 4.49 0.94
C ARG A 6 -3.92 3.52 -0.11
N VAL A 7 -5.09 2.91 0.11
CA VAL A 7 -5.63 1.88 -0.80
C VAL A 7 -5.88 2.43 -2.22
N PRO A 8 -6.58 3.56 -2.42
CA PRO A 8 -6.81 4.10 -3.76
C PRO A 8 -5.50 4.53 -4.46
N CYS A 9 -4.61 5.21 -3.75
CA CYS A 9 -3.34 5.70 -4.31
C CYS A 9 -2.44 4.54 -4.78
N GLN A 10 -2.37 3.45 -4.02
CA GLN A 10 -1.57 2.28 -4.38
C GLN A 10 -2.16 1.53 -5.58
N ARG A 11 -3.48 1.35 -5.61
CA ARG A 11 -4.17 0.71 -6.75
C ARG A 11 -3.93 1.47 -8.04
N ARG A 12 -4.03 2.80 -8.00
CA ARG A 12 -3.74 3.65 -9.17
C ARG A 12 -2.30 3.46 -9.64
N ARG A 13 -1.31 3.59 -8.73
CA ARG A 13 0.11 3.50 -9.12
C ARG A 13 0.44 2.16 -9.77
N VAL A 14 -0.07 1.06 -9.22
CA VAL A 14 0.14 -0.27 -9.81
C VAL A 14 -0.53 -0.37 -11.18
N ALA A 15 -1.73 0.19 -11.35
CA ALA A 15 -2.40 0.21 -12.66
C ALA A 15 -1.63 1.06 -13.69
N ASP A 16 -1.16 2.25 -13.30
CA ASP A 16 -0.35 3.12 -14.16
C ASP A 16 0.93 2.38 -14.60
N GLN A 17 1.63 1.73 -13.66
CA GLN A 17 2.83 0.93 -13.96
C GLN A 17 2.59 -0.23 -14.92
N MET A 18 1.42 -0.88 -14.86
CA MET A 18 1.07 -1.96 -15.79
C MET A 18 0.79 -1.42 -17.20
N MET A 19 0.06 -0.31 -17.31
CA MET A 19 -0.22 0.34 -18.59
C MET A 19 1.07 0.86 -19.25
N GLU A 20 1.97 1.45 -18.46
CA GLU A 20 3.26 1.96 -18.95
C GLU A 20 4.17 0.84 -19.49
N LEU A 21 4.00 -0.39 -18.99
CA LEU A 21 4.76 -1.58 -19.40
C LEU A 21 4.21 -2.21 -20.68
N GLU A 22 2.91 -2.12 -20.93
CA GLU A 22 2.20 -2.73 -22.05
C GLU A 22 2.96 -2.66 -23.39
N PRO A 23 3.42 -1.49 -23.88
CA PRO A 23 4.12 -1.40 -25.17
C PRO A 23 5.49 -2.09 -25.20
N ARG A 24 6.14 -2.26 -24.03
CA ARG A 24 7.44 -2.95 -23.92
C ARG A 24 7.25 -4.46 -23.80
N LEU A 25 6.17 -4.90 -23.15
CA LEU A 25 5.88 -6.32 -22.94
C LEU A 25 5.29 -6.97 -24.19
N PHE A 26 4.31 -6.34 -24.83
CA PHE A 26 3.58 -6.89 -25.98
C PHE A 26 4.29 -6.59 -27.30
N GLN A 27 5.53 -7.10 -27.40
CA GLN A 27 6.32 -7.03 -28.62
C GLN A 27 6.28 -8.35 -29.41
N LEU A 28 6.12 -8.26 -30.72
CA LEU A 28 6.31 -9.38 -31.63
C LEU A 28 7.80 -9.64 -31.84
N ARG A 29 8.25 -10.85 -31.50
CA ARG A 29 9.59 -11.35 -31.80
C ARG A 29 9.52 -12.29 -32.99
N PHE A 30 9.80 -11.75 -34.18
CA PHE A 30 9.78 -12.49 -35.43
C PHE A 30 11.03 -12.16 -36.23
N GLY A 31 12.00 -13.08 -36.29
CA GLY A 31 13.26 -12.90 -37.04
C GLY A 31 13.99 -14.18 -37.42
N GLY A 32 13.34 -15.34 -37.28
CA GLY A 32 13.93 -16.64 -37.60
C GLY A 32 14.79 -17.23 -36.49
N ALA A 33 15.80 -18.03 -36.86
CA ALA A 33 16.62 -18.79 -35.92
C ALA A 33 17.41 -17.90 -34.94
N ILE A 34 18.03 -16.84 -35.46
CA ILE A 34 18.91 -15.93 -34.70
C ILE A 34 18.46 -14.46 -34.76
N GLY A 35 17.24 -14.18 -35.22
CA GLY A 35 16.70 -12.82 -35.27
C GLY A 35 17.13 -11.97 -36.47
N GLY A 36 17.89 -12.53 -37.42
CA GLY A 36 18.43 -11.80 -38.59
C GLY A 36 17.62 -11.92 -39.89
N TYR A 37 16.40 -12.46 -39.86
CA TYR A 37 15.55 -12.62 -41.05
C TYR A 37 16.13 -13.45 -42.20
N HIS A 38 17.15 -14.28 -41.98
CA HIS A 38 17.86 -15.04 -43.02
C HIS A 38 16.94 -15.80 -44.00
N SER A 39 15.86 -16.41 -43.51
CA SER A 39 14.89 -17.14 -44.35
C SER A 39 13.94 -16.25 -45.14
N PHE A 40 13.86 -14.96 -44.82
CA PHE A 40 12.92 -13.99 -45.39
C PHE A 40 13.62 -12.83 -46.13
N GLY A 41 14.95 -12.70 -46.00
CA GLY A 41 15.75 -11.67 -46.64
C GLY A 41 15.23 -10.26 -46.33
N GLU A 42 15.30 -9.38 -47.34
CA GLU A 42 14.84 -7.98 -47.25
C GLU A 42 13.35 -7.85 -46.94
N SER A 43 12.54 -8.88 -47.20
CA SER A 43 11.11 -8.87 -46.91
C SER A 43 10.79 -9.13 -45.42
N GLY A 44 11.77 -9.62 -44.65
CA GLY A 44 11.59 -10.01 -43.25
C GLY A 44 11.03 -8.90 -42.34
N PRO A 45 11.64 -7.70 -42.30
CA PRO A 45 11.13 -6.59 -41.49
C PRO A 45 9.70 -6.18 -41.86
N GLN A 46 9.39 -6.04 -43.16
CA GLN A 46 8.05 -5.69 -43.61
C GLN A 46 7.01 -6.77 -43.24
N MET A 47 7.41 -8.05 -43.27
CA MET A 47 6.57 -9.16 -42.83
C MET A 47 6.33 -9.12 -41.32
N SER A 48 7.35 -8.78 -40.52
CA SER A 48 7.24 -8.57 -39.07
C SER A 48 6.23 -7.48 -38.74
N GLU A 49 6.31 -6.32 -39.41
CA GLU A 49 5.36 -5.21 -39.23
C GLU A 49 3.91 -5.62 -39.54
N LYS A 50 3.70 -6.28 -40.68
CA LYS A 50 2.36 -6.77 -41.08
C LYS A 50 1.81 -7.81 -40.09
N LEU A 51 2.67 -8.69 -39.57
CA LEU A 51 2.27 -9.68 -38.57
C LEU A 51 1.96 -9.03 -37.22
N ALA A 52 2.77 -8.06 -36.80
CA ALA A 52 2.57 -7.31 -35.57
C ALA A 52 1.24 -6.55 -35.60
N ALA A 53 0.94 -5.87 -36.71
CA ALA A 53 -0.34 -5.18 -36.92
C ALA A 53 -1.54 -6.14 -36.86
N LYS A 54 -1.42 -7.37 -37.41
CA LYS A 54 -2.48 -8.38 -37.34
C LYS A 54 -2.72 -8.91 -35.92
N LEU A 55 -1.68 -8.95 -35.09
CA LEU A 55 -1.74 -9.47 -33.72
C LEU A 55 -1.95 -8.37 -32.66
N ASN A 56 -2.05 -7.11 -33.07
CA ASN A 56 -2.04 -5.94 -32.19
C ASN A 56 -0.81 -5.90 -31.26
N LEU A 57 0.36 -6.22 -31.81
CA LEU A 57 1.65 -6.18 -31.12
C LEU A 57 2.54 -5.09 -31.70
N VAL A 58 3.57 -4.71 -30.95
CA VAL A 58 4.64 -3.82 -31.43
C VAL A 58 5.77 -4.67 -32.03
N PRO A 59 6.23 -4.44 -33.28
CA PRO A 59 7.36 -5.21 -33.80
C PRO A 59 8.63 -4.91 -32.98
N SER A 60 9.35 -5.96 -32.57
CA SER A 60 10.62 -5.78 -31.87
C SER A 60 11.72 -5.34 -32.83
N LEU A 61 12.51 -4.33 -32.46
CA LEU A 61 13.64 -3.85 -33.25
C LEU A 61 14.70 -4.94 -33.46
N VAL A 62 14.95 -5.74 -32.41
CA VAL A 62 15.86 -6.88 -32.44
C VAL A 62 15.07 -8.12 -32.02
N PRO A 63 14.58 -8.94 -32.97
CA PRO A 63 13.71 -10.08 -32.68
C PRO A 63 14.51 -11.29 -32.18
N ASN A 64 15.31 -11.11 -31.13
CA ASN A 64 16.08 -12.16 -30.49
C ASN A 64 15.26 -12.88 -29.40
N ARG A 65 15.73 -14.07 -28.99
CA ARG A 65 15.09 -14.88 -27.95
C ARG A 65 15.68 -14.60 -26.56
N THR A 66 16.62 -13.66 -26.46
CA THR A 66 17.40 -13.37 -25.26
C THR A 66 17.01 -12.06 -24.59
N ALA A 67 16.17 -11.25 -25.22
CA ALA A 67 15.52 -10.09 -24.61
C ALA A 67 14.49 -10.56 -23.56
N ILE A 68 14.94 -10.82 -22.35
CA ILE A 68 14.07 -11.28 -21.24
C ILE A 68 13.62 -10.13 -20.34
N ASP A 69 14.20 -8.94 -20.51
CA ASP A 69 13.98 -7.75 -19.70
C ASP A 69 12.49 -7.34 -19.57
N PRO A 70 11.61 -7.42 -20.60
CA PRO A 70 10.21 -7.05 -20.39
C PRO A 70 9.46 -8.07 -19.51
N LEU A 71 9.87 -9.34 -19.53
CA LEU A 71 9.29 -10.38 -18.66
C LEU A 71 9.76 -10.21 -17.22
N ILE A 72 11.04 -9.88 -17.01
CA ILE A 72 11.57 -9.51 -15.69
C ILE A 72 10.82 -8.28 -15.16
N GLU A 73 10.67 -7.23 -15.98
CA GLU A 73 9.90 -6.03 -15.63
C GLU A 73 8.46 -6.42 -15.25
N TYR A 74 7.78 -7.26 -16.06
CA TYR A 74 6.42 -7.71 -15.80
C TYR A 74 6.26 -8.44 -14.47
N ILE A 75 7.10 -9.45 -14.20
CA ILE A 75 7.07 -10.19 -12.93
C ILE A 75 7.31 -9.23 -11.76
N THR A 76 8.25 -8.29 -11.90
CA THR A 76 8.54 -7.27 -10.88
C THR A 76 7.34 -6.35 -10.64
N LYS A 77 6.65 -5.90 -11.70
CA LYS A 77 5.43 -5.09 -11.56
C LYS A 77 4.30 -5.90 -10.91
N LEU A 78 4.13 -7.18 -11.25
CA LEU A 78 3.14 -8.05 -10.58
C LEU A 78 3.46 -8.18 -9.09
N SER A 79 4.73 -8.30 -8.72
CA SER A 79 5.16 -8.31 -7.31
C SER A 79 4.83 -7.03 -6.55
N MET A 80 4.72 -5.88 -7.22
CA MET A 80 4.30 -4.61 -6.60
C MET A 80 2.86 -4.66 -6.09
N ILE A 81 2.00 -5.53 -6.65
CA ILE A 81 0.67 -5.82 -6.07
C ILE A 81 0.85 -6.35 -4.65
N GLY A 82 1.73 -7.34 -4.45
CA GLY A 82 2.03 -7.92 -3.13
C GLY A 82 2.67 -6.93 -2.16
N VAL A 83 3.41 -5.93 -2.66
CA VAL A 83 3.91 -4.81 -1.84
C VAL A 83 2.74 -3.95 -1.35
N ALA A 84 1.86 -3.53 -2.25
CA ALA A 84 0.70 -2.71 -1.93
C ALA A 84 -0.28 -3.42 -0.98
N THR A 85 -0.74 -4.62 -1.34
CA THR A 85 -1.71 -5.39 -0.55
C THR A 85 -1.12 -5.84 0.77
N GLY A 86 0.17 -6.23 0.81
CA GLY A 86 0.83 -6.67 2.03
C GLY A 86 0.93 -5.57 3.08
N ARG A 87 1.15 -4.31 2.67
CA ARG A 87 1.13 -3.16 3.60
C ARG A 87 -0.24 -3.00 4.24
N VAL A 88 -1.30 -3.02 3.43
CA VAL A 88 -2.67 -2.88 3.91
C VAL A 88 -3.08 -4.06 4.79
N ALA A 89 -2.68 -5.28 4.40
CA ALA A 89 -2.96 -6.49 5.15
C ALA A 89 -2.29 -6.50 6.54
N ASN A 90 -1.05 -6.02 6.64
CA ASN A 90 -0.33 -5.90 7.90
C ASN A 90 -1.01 -4.92 8.86
N GLU A 91 -1.40 -3.74 8.37
CA GLU A 91 -2.08 -2.72 9.17
C GLU A 91 -3.40 -3.26 9.71
N LEU A 92 -4.22 -3.86 8.85
CA LEU A 92 -5.48 -4.46 9.27
C LEU A 92 -5.29 -5.60 10.27
N TYR A 93 -4.30 -6.47 10.05
CA TYR A 93 -4.01 -7.57 10.96
C TYR A 93 -3.61 -7.06 12.34
N LEU A 94 -2.75 -6.03 12.43
CA LEU A 94 -2.37 -5.42 13.69
C LEU A 94 -3.57 -4.73 14.36
N SER A 95 -4.37 -3.98 13.60
CA SER A 95 -5.57 -3.34 14.16
C SER A 95 -6.67 -4.32 14.60
N MET A 96 -6.55 -5.60 14.26
CA MET A 96 -7.43 -6.69 14.69
C MET A 96 -6.93 -7.41 15.95
N THR A 97 -5.75 -7.08 16.50
CA THR A 97 -5.28 -7.69 17.76
C THR A 97 -6.21 -7.30 18.91
N GLU A 98 -6.28 -8.12 19.95
CA GLU A 98 -7.25 -7.95 21.04
C GLU A 98 -7.05 -6.64 21.81
N GLU A 99 -5.80 -6.17 21.89
CA GLU A 99 -5.41 -4.93 22.57
C GLU A 99 -5.85 -3.69 21.79
N ILE A 100 -5.92 -3.77 20.46
CA ILE A 100 -6.29 -2.64 19.57
C ILE A 100 -7.77 -2.73 19.20
N GLY A 101 -8.19 -3.84 18.59
CA GLY A 101 -9.60 -4.16 18.32
C GLY A 101 -10.39 -3.14 17.48
N GLU A 102 -9.70 -2.35 16.67
CA GLU A 102 -10.31 -1.30 15.84
C GLU A 102 -10.98 -1.84 14.59
N PHE A 103 -10.53 -3.00 14.10
CA PHE A 103 -11.13 -3.68 12.97
C PHE A 103 -11.43 -5.13 13.31
N TYR A 104 -12.40 -5.71 12.61
CA TYR A 104 -12.70 -7.13 12.68
C TYR A 104 -13.23 -7.65 11.34
N GLU A 105 -13.12 -8.97 11.14
CA GLU A 105 -13.67 -9.64 9.96
C GLU A 105 -15.13 -10.04 10.19
N GLY A 106 -16.02 -9.63 9.30
CA GLY A 106 -17.40 -10.10 9.24
C GLY A 106 -17.47 -11.53 8.70
N LEU A 107 -17.14 -12.52 9.53
CA LEU A 107 -17.07 -13.94 9.13
C LEU A 107 -18.45 -14.64 9.09
N GLY A 108 -19.51 -13.97 9.56
CA GLY A 108 -20.86 -14.53 9.63
C GLY A 108 -21.09 -15.38 10.88
N PRO A 109 -22.37 -15.67 11.23
CA PRO A 109 -22.75 -16.26 12.52
C PRO A 109 -22.31 -17.72 12.71
N LYS A 110 -21.91 -18.41 11.63
CA LYS A 110 -21.55 -19.83 11.66
C LYS A 110 -20.05 -20.09 11.84
N VAL A 111 -19.22 -19.05 11.91
CA VAL A 111 -17.77 -19.25 12.01
C VAL A 111 -17.37 -19.39 13.46
N VAL A 112 -17.04 -20.63 13.85
CA VAL A 112 -16.50 -20.96 15.16
C VAL A 112 -15.11 -20.33 15.31
N GLY A 113 -14.91 -19.65 16.45
CA GLY A 113 -13.63 -19.09 16.90
C GLY A 113 -12.66 -20.16 17.39
N SER A 114 -11.77 -19.81 18.31
CA SER A 114 -10.87 -20.80 18.93
C SER A 114 -11.64 -21.89 19.69
N SER A 115 -11.18 -23.13 19.62
CA SER A 115 -11.81 -24.29 20.29
C SER A 115 -11.73 -24.23 21.82
N THR A 116 -10.74 -23.52 22.37
CA THR A 116 -10.50 -23.43 23.82
C THR A 116 -10.76 -22.05 24.41
N MET A 117 -10.90 -21.01 23.56
CA MET A 117 -11.16 -19.63 24.00
C MET A 117 -12.29 -19.04 23.14
N PRO A 118 -13.56 -19.13 23.59
CA PRO A 118 -14.73 -18.72 22.81
C PRO A 118 -14.69 -17.24 22.37
N GLN A 119 -14.06 -16.37 23.15
CA GLN A 119 -13.87 -14.95 22.84
C GLN A 119 -12.76 -14.68 21.82
N LYS A 120 -11.81 -15.62 21.62
CA LYS A 120 -10.67 -15.45 20.73
C LYS A 120 -11.06 -15.72 19.29
N SER A 121 -11.30 -14.66 18.54
CA SER A 121 -11.58 -14.69 17.11
C SER A 121 -10.32 -14.29 16.32
N ASN A 122 -9.60 -15.28 15.79
CA ASN A 122 -8.46 -15.00 14.91
C ASN A 122 -8.96 -14.57 13.53
N PRO A 123 -8.40 -13.49 12.94
CA PRO A 123 -8.80 -13.07 11.60
C PRO A 123 -8.28 -14.10 10.58
N LYS A 124 -9.17 -14.67 9.77
CA LYS A 124 -8.85 -15.80 8.88
C LYS A 124 -8.51 -15.33 7.47
N ILE A 125 -9.23 -14.32 6.99
CA ILE A 125 -9.17 -13.88 5.59
C ILE A 125 -7.92 -13.02 5.36
N ILE A 126 -7.57 -12.17 6.33
CA ILE A 126 -6.43 -11.26 6.28
C ILE A 126 -5.10 -12.01 6.36
N ILE A 127 -5.03 -13.10 7.14
CA ILE A 127 -3.82 -13.92 7.30
C ILE A 127 -3.42 -14.52 5.95
N GLU A 128 -4.40 -15.07 5.23
CA GLU A 128 -4.15 -15.63 3.91
C GLU A 128 -3.71 -14.54 2.91
N LEU A 129 -4.37 -13.37 2.91
CA LEU A 129 -3.94 -12.25 2.06
C LEU A 129 -2.50 -11.84 2.37
N ARG A 130 -2.15 -11.73 3.66
CA ARG A 130 -0.80 -11.36 4.11
C ARG A 130 0.23 -12.38 3.63
N ALA A 131 -0.03 -13.67 3.83
CA ALA A 131 0.86 -14.74 3.41
C ALA A 131 1.09 -14.74 1.89
N ARG A 132 0.01 -14.67 1.10
CA ARG A 132 0.08 -14.66 -0.37
C ARG A 132 0.70 -13.38 -0.93
N SER A 133 0.47 -12.23 -0.29
CA SER A 133 1.12 -10.97 -0.65
C SER A 133 2.64 -11.04 -0.45
N ASN A 134 3.11 -11.69 0.62
CA ASN A 134 4.54 -11.92 0.86
C ASN A 134 5.15 -12.87 -0.18
N GLN A 135 4.46 -13.98 -0.50
CA GLN A 135 4.89 -14.89 -1.57
C GLN A 135 5.02 -14.17 -2.92
N LEU A 136 4.04 -13.34 -3.27
CA LEU A 136 4.04 -12.57 -4.51
C LEU A 136 5.19 -11.56 -4.56
N ARG A 137 5.50 -10.91 -3.42
CA ARG A 137 6.66 -10.03 -3.32
C ARG A 137 7.99 -10.77 -3.54
N GLY A 138 8.09 -12.01 -3.05
CA GLY A 138 9.26 -12.86 -3.23
C GLY A 138 9.59 -13.17 -4.70
N LYS A 139 8.58 -13.16 -5.59
CA LYS A 139 8.78 -13.41 -7.03
C LYS A 139 9.68 -12.35 -7.69
N ALA A 140 9.67 -11.11 -7.22
CA ALA A 140 10.60 -10.08 -7.69
C ALA A 140 12.06 -10.44 -7.39
N ALA A 141 12.35 -10.94 -6.20
CA ALA A 141 13.70 -11.40 -5.87
C ALA A 141 14.11 -12.60 -6.71
N ALA A 142 13.19 -13.55 -6.93
CA ALA A 142 13.45 -14.75 -7.71
C ALA A 142 13.79 -14.44 -9.18
N VAL A 143 13.11 -13.48 -9.81
CA VAL A 143 13.36 -13.15 -11.22
C VAL A 143 14.62 -12.30 -11.43
N LEU A 144 15.01 -11.49 -10.43
CA LEU A 144 16.19 -10.62 -10.52
C LEU A 144 17.53 -11.35 -10.43
N ILE A 145 17.54 -12.60 -9.97
CA ILE A 145 18.77 -13.41 -9.88
C ILE A 145 19.03 -14.25 -11.14
N TYR A 146 18.15 -14.18 -12.14
CA TYR A 146 18.31 -14.97 -13.37
C TYR A 146 19.53 -14.52 -14.17
N PRO A 147 20.32 -15.47 -14.70
CA PRO A 147 21.49 -15.11 -15.50
C PRO A 147 21.06 -14.50 -16.83
N SER A 148 21.95 -13.69 -17.42
CA SER A 148 21.75 -13.20 -18.78
C SER A 148 21.75 -14.39 -19.75
N PRO A 149 20.76 -14.50 -20.66
CA PRO A 149 20.73 -15.58 -21.65
C PRO A 149 21.98 -15.58 -22.52
N SER A 150 22.48 -16.77 -22.84
CA SER A 150 23.64 -16.97 -23.71
C SER A 150 23.33 -16.64 -25.19
N HIS A 151 24.17 -15.82 -25.81
CA HIS A 151 24.19 -15.53 -27.26
C HIS A 151 22.79 -15.26 -27.87
N GLU A 152 22.35 -16.07 -28.84
CA GLU A 152 21.09 -15.91 -29.57
C GLU A 152 19.91 -16.68 -28.94
N GLY A 153 20.17 -17.52 -27.93
CA GLY A 153 19.12 -18.25 -27.23
C GLY A 153 19.62 -19.15 -26.10
N ASP A 154 18.90 -19.09 -24.97
CA ASP A 154 19.15 -19.93 -23.79
C ASP A 154 17.85 -20.62 -23.35
N ALA A 155 17.76 -21.92 -23.56
CA ALA A 155 16.55 -22.66 -23.24
C ALA A 155 16.32 -22.82 -21.73
N ALA A 156 17.39 -22.81 -20.92
CA ALA A 156 17.28 -22.95 -19.47
C ALA A 156 16.67 -21.69 -18.87
N VAL A 157 17.23 -20.52 -19.18
CA VAL A 157 16.72 -19.22 -18.68
C VAL A 157 15.29 -18.96 -19.16
N ASN A 158 14.99 -19.28 -20.42
CA ASN A 158 13.63 -19.15 -20.95
C ASN A 158 12.63 -20.06 -20.23
N ARG A 159 13.03 -21.29 -19.85
CA ARG A 159 12.19 -22.21 -19.09
C ARG A 159 11.99 -21.75 -17.65
N GLU A 160 13.04 -21.23 -17.00
CA GLU A 160 12.94 -20.65 -15.65
C GLU A 160 11.96 -19.47 -15.62
N LEU A 161 12.04 -18.56 -16.60
CA LEU A 161 11.09 -17.45 -16.76
C LEU A 161 9.67 -17.93 -16.99
N ALA A 162 9.46 -18.93 -17.84
CA ALA A 162 8.14 -19.50 -18.09
C ALA A 162 7.51 -20.05 -16.80
N ILE A 163 8.27 -20.84 -16.03
CA ILE A 163 7.80 -21.39 -14.74
C ILE A 163 7.46 -20.26 -13.77
N THR A 164 8.35 -19.27 -13.61
CA THR A 164 8.08 -18.15 -12.70
C THR A 164 6.86 -17.35 -13.14
N LEU A 165 6.63 -17.19 -14.45
CA LEU A 165 5.45 -16.51 -14.98
C LEU A 165 4.16 -17.28 -14.70
N GLU A 166 4.18 -18.60 -14.93
CA GLU A 166 3.07 -19.52 -14.65
C GLU A 166 2.68 -19.54 -13.18
N GLU A 167 3.64 -19.35 -12.27
CA GLU A 167 3.38 -19.26 -10.84
C GLU A 167 2.94 -17.84 -10.41
N THR A 168 3.53 -16.80 -11.00
CA THR A 168 3.34 -15.41 -10.56
C THR A 168 1.99 -14.86 -11.01
N CYS A 169 1.55 -15.14 -12.24
CA CYS A 169 0.29 -14.58 -12.77
C CYS A 169 -0.94 -15.05 -11.97
N PRO A 170 -1.15 -16.35 -11.72
CA PRO A 170 -2.28 -16.81 -10.91
C PRO A 170 -2.21 -16.32 -9.46
N LEU A 171 -1.01 -16.23 -8.89
CA LEU A 171 -0.81 -15.69 -7.55
C LEU A 171 -1.17 -14.21 -7.46
N ALA A 172 -0.79 -13.41 -8.46
CA ALA A 172 -1.16 -12.01 -8.55
C ALA A 172 -2.68 -11.83 -8.65
N LEU A 173 -3.34 -12.59 -9.52
CA LEU A 173 -4.79 -12.60 -9.65
C LEU A 173 -5.48 -12.98 -8.32
N PHE A 174 -4.99 -14.04 -7.67
CA PHE A 174 -5.48 -14.47 -6.37
C PHE A 174 -5.36 -13.35 -5.33
N VAL A 175 -4.20 -12.70 -5.23
CA VAL A 175 -3.97 -11.62 -4.26
C VAL A 175 -4.91 -10.45 -4.50
N VAL A 176 -5.13 -10.04 -5.75
CA VAL A 176 -6.09 -8.97 -6.09
C VAL A 176 -7.53 -9.37 -5.72
N ALA A 177 -7.96 -10.57 -6.11
CA ALA A 177 -9.31 -11.05 -5.81
C ALA A 177 -9.54 -11.19 -4.30
N LYS A 178 -8.56 -11.75 -3.58
CA LYS A 178 -8.60 -11.89 -2.13
C LYS A 178 -8.62 -10.54 -1.44
N PHE A 179 -7.84 -9.57 -1.94
CA PHE A 179 -7.83 -8.21 -1.40
C PHE A 179 -9.22 -7.56 -1.52
N ASN A 180 -9.88 -7.67 -2.67
CA ASN A 180 -11.26 -7.19 -2.84
C ASN A 180 -12.22 -7.88 -1.86
N SER A 181 -12.11 -9.21 -1.67
CA SER A 181 -12.91 -9.92 -0.67
C SER A 181 -12.63 -9.51 0.77
N VAL A 182 -11.40 -9.10 1.10
CA VAL A 182 -11.03 -8.60 2.42
C VAL A 182 -11.70 -7.24 2.64
N LEU A 183 -11.58 -6.32 1.67
CA LEU A 183 -12.16 -4.98 1.76
C LEU A 183 -13.68 -5.02 1.94
N SER A 184 -14.39 -6.00 1.36
CA SER A 184 -15.84 -6.12 1.50
C SER A 184 -16.31 -6.75 2.82
N LYS A 185 -15.40 -7.38 3.59
CA LYS A 185 -15.74 -8.13 4.82
C LYS A 185 -15.22 -7.47 6.08
N ILE A 186 -14.30 -6.52 5.99
CA ILE A 186 -13.76 -5.82 7.15
C ILE A 186 -14.74 -4.77 7.65
N LYS A 187 -14.91 -4.73 8.96
CA LYS A 187 -15.77 -3.76 9.64
C LYS A 187 -14.96 -2.97 10.67
N PRO A 188 -15.12 -1.63 10.71
CA PRO A 188 -14.53 -0.81 11.76
C PRO A 188 -15.34 -0.94 13.06
N ASN A 189 -14.65 -0.90 14.20
CA ASN A 189 -15.22 -0.77 15.53
C ASN A 189 -14.99 0.67 16.01
N ARG A 190 -15.96 1.55 15.76
CA ARG A 190 -15.85 2.99 16.04
C ARG A 190 -15.67 3.28 17.54
N GLU A 191 -16.34 2.51 18.40
CA GLU A 191 -16.21 2.68 19.85
C GLU A 191 -14.79 2.33 20.31
N ARG A 192 -14.22 1.22 19.82
CA ARG A 192 -12.81 0.89 20.12
C ARG A 192 -11.83 1.91 19.58
N MET A 193 -12.02 2.38 18.33
CA MET A 193 -11.20 3.47 17.77
C MET A 193 -11.26 4.73 18.66
N LYS A 194 -12.44 5.08 19.17
CA LYS A 194 -12.61 6.23 20.08
C LYS A 194 -11.86 6.02 21.40
N VAL A 195 -12.00 4.84 22.02
CA VAL A 195 -11.28 4.50 23.26
C VAL A 195 -9.76 4.59 23.06
N ASN A 196 -9.24 3.99 21.99
CA ASN A 196 -7.80 4.01 21.70
C ASN A 196 -7.29 5.41 21.41
N PHE A 197 -8.07 6.21 20.68
CA PHE A 197 -7.76 7.61 20.41
C PHE A 197 -7.68 8.41 21.72
N LEU A 198 -8.70 8.30 22.58
CA LEU A 198 -8.74 9.00 23.86
C LEU A 198 -7.60 8.59 24.81
N ALA A 199 -7.06 7.37 24.70
CA ALA A 199 -5.92 6.94 25.49
C ALA A 199 -4.63 7.73 25.19
N SER A 200 -4.53 8.41 24.05
CA SER A 200 -3.32 9.15 23.63
C SER A 200 -3.58 10.58 23.12
N HIS A 201 -4.84 11.04 23.12
CA HIS A 201 -5.24 12.31 22.51
C HIS A 201 -4.55 13.54 23.11
N GLU A 202 -4.28 13.55 24.43
CA GLU A 202 -3.63 14.68 25.10
C GLU A 202 -2.24 14.96 24.49
N MET A 203 -1.49 13.90 24.18
CA MET A 203 -0.16 14.01 23.59
C MET A 203 -0.23 14.49 22.13
N MET A 204 -1.28 14.15 21.40
CA MET A 204 -1.49 14.66 20.03
C MET A 204 -1.82 16.16 20.00
N ALA A 205 -2.25 16.74 21.12
CA ALA A 205 -2.56 18.15 21.19
C ALA A 205 -1.32 19.05 21.32
N THR A 206 -0.18 18.47 21.70
CA THR A 206 1.08 19.19 21.96
C THR A 206 1.58 20.03 20.78
N GLU A 207 1.43 19.55 19.54
CA GLU A 207 1.83 20.32 18.35
C GLU A 207 1.06 21.65 18.25
N GLY A 208 -0.27 21.59 18.40
CA GLY A 208 -1.12 22.78 18.33
C GLY A 208 -0.87 23.76 19.46
N LEU A 209 -0.67 23.23 20.68
CA LEU A 209 -0.31 24.04 21.85
C LEU A 209 1.04 24.72 21.67
N MET A 210 2.06 23.99 21.19
CA MET A 210 3.40 24.53 20.97
C MET A 210 3.38 25.62 19.88
N MET A 211 2.68 25.38 18.76
CA MET A 211 2.55 26.39 17.69
C MET A 211 1.84 27.66 18.15
N ARG A 212 0.78 27.54 18.96
CA ARG A 212 0.07 28.70 19.49
C ARG A 212 0.96 29.46 20.49
N LEU A 213 1.52 28.79 21.48
CA LEU A 213 2.41 29.41 22.49
C LEU A 213 3.67 30.02 21.87
N ALA A 214 4.19 29.44 20.79
CA ALA A 214 5.35 29.98 20.08
C ALA A 214 5.10 31.37 19.48
N SER A 215 3.85 31.73 19.22
CA SER A 215 3.49 33.05 18.69
C SER A 215 3.70 34.17 19.73
N ASP A 216 3.58 33.84 21.02
CA ASP A 216 3.70 34.80 22.12
C ASP A 216 5.05 34.69 22.85
N LEU A 217 5.55 33.47 23.07
CA LEU A 217 6.76 33.18 23.84
C LEU A 217 8.02 32.99 22.99
N GLY A 218 7.86 32.80 21.68
CA GLY A 218 8.91 32.31 20.81
C GLY A 218 9.05 30.79 20.83
N ARG A 219 9.55 30.25 19.71
CA ARG A 219 9.51 28.80 19.43
C ARG A 219 10.32 27.94 20.39
N SER A 220 11.49 28.39 20.83
CA SER A 220 12.34 27.63 21.76
C SER A 220 11.69 27.54 23.14
N ALA A 221 11.26 28.67 23.70
CA ALA A 221 10.65 28.72 25.02
C ALA A 221 9.33 27.92 25.06
N ALA A 222 8.49 28.02 24.03
CA ALA A 222 7.26 27.23 23.93
C ALA A 222 7.53 25.72 23.82
N HIS A 223 8.57 25.33 23.08
CA HIS A 223 8.97 23.92 22.99
C HIS A 223 9.42 23.38 24.35
N ASP A 224 10.33 24.08 25.03
CA ASP A 224 10.89 23.63 26.31
C ASP A 224 9.80 23.54 27.38
N LEU A 225 8.88 24.51 27.42
CA LEU A 225 7.72 24.50 28.31
C LEU A 225 6.83 23.28 28.10
N ILE A 226 6.42 23.02 26.86
CA ILE A 226 5.54 21.87 26.55
C ILE A 226 6.28 20.55 26.81
N HIS A 227 7.56 20.46 26.45
CA HIS A 227 8.38 19.28 26.69
C HIS A 227 8.45 18.96 28.19
N ASP A 228 8.72 19.96 29.04
CA ASP A 228 8.78 19.79 30.49
C ASP A 228 7.45 19.34 31.08
N LEU A 229 6.33 19.89 30.60
CA LEU A 229 4.99 19.48 31.03
C LEU A 229 4.66 18.05 30.61
N VAL A 230 5.05 17.63 29.41
CA VAL A 230 4.90 16.24 28.94
C VAL A 230 5.76 15.30 29.78
N ALA A 231 7.01 15.66 30.08
CA ALA A 231 7.89 14.87 30.92
C ALA A 231 7.32 14.70 32.34
N LYS A 232 6.75 15.77 32.92
CA LYS A 232 6.05 15.72 34.21
C LYS A 232 4.80 14.84 34.15
N ALA A 233 4.01 14.92 33.09
CA ALA A 233 2.83 14.07 32.90
C ALA A 233 3.21 12.58 32.80
N ALA A 234 4.34 12.26 32.17
CA ALA A 234 4.80 10.87 32.03
C ALA A 234 5.34 10.27 33.35
N GLN A 235 5.84 11.10 34.26
CA GLN A 235 6.41 10.69 35.54
C GLN A 235 5.41 10.75 36.71
N SER A 236 4.24 11.36 36.51
CA SER A 236 3.22 11.54 37.54
C SER A 236 1.90 10.88 37.13
N GLU A 237 1.02 10.66 38.09
CA GLU A 237 -0.37 10.24 37.81
C GLU A 237 -1.26 11.42 37.39
N THR A 238 -0.69 12.62 37.18
CA THR A 238 -1.46 13.82 36.86
C THR A 238 -1.61 13.95 35.34
N PRO A 239 -2.85 14.04 34.81
CA PRO A 239 -3.07 14.21 33.38
C PRO A 239 -2.39 15.47 32.83
N PHE A 240 -1.95 15.42 31.57
CA PHE A 240 -1.24 16.53 30.93
C PHE A 240 -2.13 17.78 30.86
N CYS A 241 -3.44 17.61 30.62
CA CYS A 241 -4.41 18.70 30.64
C CYS A 241 -4.45 19.45 31.98
N THR A 242 -4.31 18.73 33.10
CA THR A 242 -4.28 19.33 34.44
C THR A 242 -3.01 20.15 34.65
N LEU A 243 -1.85 19.61 34.23
CA LEU A 243 -0.57 20.32 34.33
C LEU A 243 -0.55 21.60 33.49
N LEU A 244 -1.12 21.57 32.28
CA LEU A 244 -1.29 22.77 31.44
C LEU A 244 -2.07 23.88 32.14
N ARG A 245 -3.14 23.53 32.87
CA ARG A 245 -3.99 24.52 33.56
C ARG A 245 -3.39 25.05 34.85
N GLN A 246 -2.38 24.37 35.39
CA GLN A 246 -1.65 24.80 36.58
C GLN A 246 -0.41 25.63 36.24
N GLU A 247 0.10 25.49 35.02
CA GLU A 247 1.28 26.21 34.56
C GLU A 247 0.93 27.66 34.22
N LYS A 248 1.42 28.58 35.05
CA LYS A 248 1.12 30.02 34.93
C LYS A 248 1.50 30.58 33.58
N THR A 249 2.65 30.16 33.04
CA THR A 249 3.13 30.60 31.72
C THR A 249 2.14 30.23 30.60
N VAL A 250 1.44 29.10 30.74
CA VAL A 250 0.39 28.68 29.80
C VAL A 250 -0.88 29.50 30.01
N THR A 251 -1.36 29.63 31.25
CA THR A 251 -2.61 30.34 31.56
C THR A 251 -2.56 31.85 31.32
N ASP A 252 -1.36 32.45 31.38
CA ASP A 252 -1.15 33.87 31.06
C ASP A 252 -1.25 34.14 29.55
N ASN A 253 -1.06 33.13 28.70
CA ASN A 253 -1.07 33.26 27.22
C ASN A 253 -2.28 32.60 26.55
N LEU A 254 -2.91 31.61 27.20
CA LEU A 254 -4.05 30.87 26.68
C LEU A 254 -5.21 30.87 27.66
N SER A 255 -6.39 31.24 27.15
CA SER A 255 -7.63 31.08 27.89
C SER A 255 -8.01 29.60 28.04
N SER A 256 -8.79 29.27 29.09
CA SER A 256 -9.33 27.92 29.27
C SER A 256 -10.08 27.40 28.04
N VAL A 257 -10.80 28.28 27.33
CA VAL A 257 -11.54 27.95 26.12
C VAL A 257 -10.60 27.59 24.96
N GLU A 258 -9.50 28.33 24.79
CA GLU A 258 -8.48 27.99 23.79
C GLU A 258 -7.80 26.66 24.10
N ILE A 259 -7.49 26.39 25.37
CA ILE A 259 -6.92 25.11 25.79
C ILE A 259 -7.88 23.98 25.46
N ASP A 260 -9.17 24.11 25.81
CA ASP A 260 -10.19 23.11 25.47
C ASP A 260 -10.31 22.87 23.97
N ALA A 261 -10.33 23.95 23.18
CA ALA A 261 -10.41 23.85 21.72
C ALA A 261 -9.18 23.16 21.10
N LEU A 262 -7.98 23.43 21.63
CA LEU A 262 -6.72 22.82 21.18
C LEU A 262 -6.57 21.37 21.64
N MET A 263 -7.22 20.98 22.74
CA MET A 263 -7.21 19.62 23.28
C MET A 263 -8.34 18.74 22.70
N SER A 264 -9.37 19.34 22.08
CA SER A 264 -10.51 18.61 21.51
C SER A 264 -10.09 17.58 20.44
N PRO A 265 -10.43 16.30 20.61
CA PRO A 265 -10.27 15.23 19.63
C PRO A 265 -10.79 15.54 18.23
N GLU A 266 -11.96 16.17 18.15
CA GLU A 266 -12.71 16.42 16.92
C GLU A 266 -11.95 17.38 15.99
N ASN A 267 -11.17 18.28 16.58
CA ASN A 267 -10.38 19.27 15.87
C ASN A 267 -9.02 18.73 15.37
N LYS A 268 -8.68 17.47 15.68
CA LYS A 268 -7.38 16.84 15.34
C LYS A 268 -7.40 16.03 14.05
N THR A 269 -8.36 16.29 13.17
CA THR A 269 -8.47 15.56 11.90
C THR A 269 -7.74 16.25 10.74
N GLY A 270 -7.38 17.54 10.88
CA GLY A 270 -6.68 18.31 9.85
C GLY A 270 -7.35 18.20 8.48
N GLN A 271 -6.54 18.04 7.43
CA GLN A 271 -7.03 17.84 6.04
C GLN A 271 -7.33 16.39 5.70
N CYS A 272 -7.34 15.48 6.67
CA CYS A 272 -7.36 14.05 6.37
C CYS A 272 -8.65 13.57 5.69
N VAL A 273 -9.78 14.21 5.99
CA VAL A 273 -11.07 13.93 5.32
C VAL A 273 -10.98 14.28 3.84
N GLU A 274 -10.47 15.46 3.51
CA GLU A 274 -10.34 15.92 2.13
C GLU A 274 -9.32 15.11 1.35
N ILE A 275 -8.18 14.76 1.97
CA ILE A 275 -7.19 13.86 1.35
C ILE A 275 -7.79 12.48 1.07
N ALA A 276 -8.59 11.93 1.99
CA ALA A 276 -9.26 10.65 1.80
C ALA A 276 -10.28 10.68 0.66
N LYS A 277 -11.10 11.74 0.58
CA LYS A 277 -12.05 11.94 -0.53
C LYS A 277 -11.33 12.10 -1.86
N ALA A 278 -10.27 12.91 -1.91
CA ALA A 278 -9.48 13.11 -3.12
C ALA A 278 -8.82 11.81 -3.62
N ALA A 279 -8.25 11.02 -2.70
CA ALA A 279 -7.68 9.71 -3.03
C ALA A 279 -8.77 8.74 -3.57
N ALA A 280 -9.95 8.70 -2.95
CA ALA A 280 -11.06 7.86 -3.40
C ALA A 280 -11.56 8.28 -4.80
N ALA A 281 -11.75 9.58 -5.02
CA ALA A 281 -12.17 10.13 -6.32
C ALA A 281 -11.17 9.79 -7.43
N MET A 282 -9.88 9.95 -7.15
CA MET A 282 -8.80 9.54 -8.05
C MET A 282 -8.87 8.04 -8.39
N GLY A 283 -9.07 7.18 -7.39
CA GLY A 283 -9.21 5.74 -7.60
C GLY A 283 -10.42 5.38 -8.47
N HIS A 284 -11.57 6.01 -8.24
CA HIS A 284 -12.77 5.82 -9.05
C HIS A 284 -12.58 6.27 -10.50
N SER A 285 -11.95 7.43 -10.71
CA SER A 285 -11.65 7.94 -12.05
C SER A 285 -10.78 6.96 -12.84
N LYS A 286 -9.69 6.47 -12.22
CA LYS A 286 -8.82 5.47 -12.86
C LYS A 286 -9.57 4.16 -13.15
N ALA A 287 -10.41 3.70 -12.24
CA ALA A 287 -11.19 2.48 -12.45
C ALA A 287 -12.16 2.61 -13.63
N ARG A 288 -12.82 3.77 -13.80
CA ARG A 288 -13.69 4.03 -14.96
C ARG A 288 -12.89 4.01 -16.26
N MET A 289 -11.77 4.72 -16.31
CA MET A 289 -10.86 4.71 -17.47
C MET A 289 -10.48 3.28 -17.92
N LEU A 290 -10.24 2.38 -16.97
CA LEU A 290 -9.83 0.99 -17.26
C LEU A 290 -10.99 0.08 -17.69
N LEU A 291 -12.23 0.39 -17.29
CA LEU A 291 -13.40 -0.44 -17.54
C LEU A 291 -14.18 -0.06 -18.81
N GLY A 292 -13.88 1.09 -19.42
CA GLY A 292 -14.63 1.64 -20.54
C GLY A 292 -15.82 2.46 -20.08
#